data_AF-A0AAN9Z965-F1
#
_entry.id   AF-A0AAN9Z965-F1
#
_cell.length_a   1.000
_cell.length_b   1.000
_cell.length_c   1.000
_cell.angle_alpha   90.00
_cell.angle_beta   90.00
_cell.angle_gamma   90.00
#
_symmetry.space_group_name_H-M   'P 1'
#
loop_
_entity.id
_entity.type
_entity.pdbx_description
1 polymer ?
#
loop_
_entity_poly.entity_id
_entity_poly.type
_entity_poly.pdbx_seq_one_letter_code
_entity_poly.pdbx_strand_id
1 'polypeptide(L)'
;MDDSSPLFRAPLQVLIETAQLRREQATAGPRAELVYWRHVLACYMAIVEQIKAPKCRLYVQLLTLAHSKLLKDWQELDQRVTNACNEADDNVKYLYALERYCYPLYHADPTVMGMHLPALLYTVRMVYASSRFYNSTERITSLLVKVTNQMVAACRAYLDENGARSVWEQRKRDVLHKIDVCLNLHKTYSECFEKARRAMLNTPVASDQPFEISEMYVFGKFQTFRIRIMKLAHALKIALKYSILESSCIEGIDAHAHRFKELYTQVMFMKEVKDFCLC
;
A
#
# COMPACT_ATOMS: atom_id res chain seq x y z
N MET A 1 -37.62 -16.30 -10.38
CA MET A 1 -36.32 -15.76 -10.84
C MET A 1 -36.19 -16.17 -12.29
N ASP A 2 -36.63 -15.32 -13.22
CA ASP A 2 -36.25 -15.51 -14.62
C ASP A 2 -35.06 -14.56 -14.86
N ASP A 3 -33.87 -15.13 -14.65
CA ASP A 3 -32.54 -14.48 -14.73
C ASP A 3 -32.16 -14.07 -16.17
N SER A 4 -33.13 -14.18 -17.09
CA SER A 4 -32.96 -14.09 -18.55
C SER A 4 -33.12 -12.67 -19.10
N SER A 5 -33.68 -11.73 -18.33
CA SER A 5 -33.88 -10.36 -18.83
C SER A 5 -32.55 -9.60 -18.91
N PRO A 6 -32.12 -9.15 -20.10
CA PRO A 6 -30.84 -8.43 -20.27
C PRO A 6 -30.75 -7.14 -19.44
N LEU A 7 -31.90 -6.63 -18.98
CA LEU A 7 -32.05 -5.51 -18.07
C LEU A 7 -31.35 -5.74 -16.72
N PHE A 8 -31.47 -6.95 -16.13
CA PHE A 8 -30.93 -7.28 -14.81
C PHE A 8 -29.50 -7.82 -14.87
N ARG A 9 -29.13 -8.45 -15.99
CA ARG A 9 -27.86 -9.19 -16.13
C ARG A 9 -26.63 -8.30 -15.99
N ALA A 10 -26.57 -7.18 -16.72
CA ALA A 10 -25.39 -6.31 -16.72
C ALA A 10 -25.16 -5.62 -15.36
N PRO A 11 -26.19 -5.03 -14.69
CA PRO A 11 -25.99 -4.46 -13.35
C PRO A 11 -25.62 -5.51 -12.29
N LEU A 12 -26.26 -6.69 -12.30
CA LEU A 12 -25.94 -7.77 -11.37
C LEU A 12 -24.52 -8.30 -11.59
N GLN A 13 -24.10 -8.47 -12.84
CA GLN A 13 -22.76 -8.94 -13.16
C GLN A 13 -21.69 -7.96 -12.65
N VAL A 14 -21.83 -6.65 -12.86
CA VAL A 14 -20.85 -5.68 -12.36
C VAL A 14 -20.86 -5.60 -10.83
N LEU A 15 -22.03 -5.71 -10.18
CA LEU A 15 -22.11 -5.78 -8.72
C LEU A 15 -21.35 -7.01 -8.19
N ILE A 16 -21.46 -8.15 -8.88
CA ILE A 16 -20.74 -9.38 -8.54
C ILE A 16 -19.24 -9.23 -8.81
N GLU A 17 -18.85 -8.72 -9.98
CA GLU A 17 -17.44 -8.55 -10.37
C GLU A 17 -16.71 -7.57 -9.46
N THR A 18 -17.31 -6.41 -9.16
CA THR A 18 -16.74 -5.41 -8.24
C THR A 18 -16.71 -5.90 -6.79
N ALA A 19 -17.60 -6.82 -6.40
CA ALA A 19 -17.58 -7.44 -5.07
C ALA A 19 -16.63 -8.65 -4.96
N GLN A 20 -16.42 -9.41 -6.03
CA GLN A 20 -15.67 -10.69 -6.00
C GLN A 20 -14.19 -10.57 -6.39
N LEU A 21 -13.76 -9.49 -7.06
CA LEU A 21 -12.41 -9.39 -7.64
C LEU A 21 -11.50 -8.36 -6.97
N ARG A 22 -11.37 -8.40 -5.64
CA ARG A 22 -10.27 -7.67 -4.96
C ARG A 22 -9.02 -8.55 -4.84
N ARG A 23 -8.39 -8.89 -5.97
CA ARG A 23 -7.05 -9.51 -6.02
C ARG A 23 -5.99 -8.42 -5.94
N GLU A 24 -5.73 -7.90 -4.74
CA GLU A 24 -4.64 -6.96 -4.53
C GLU A 24 -3.31 -7.70 -4.46
N GLN A 25 -2.31 -7.22 -5.21
CA GLN A 25 -0.94 -7.69 -5.03
C GLN A 25 -0.50 -7.31 -3.61
N ALA A 26 0.16 -8.25 -2.92
CA ALA A 26 0.60 -8.03 -1.55
C ALA A 26 1.51 -6.78 -1.40
N THR A 27 2.17 -6.36 -2.47
CA THR A 27 3.11 -5.22 -2.53
C THR A 27 2.50 -3.95 -3.13
N ALA A 28 1.19 -3.92 -3.39
CA ALA A 28 0.54 -2.75 -3.98
C ALA A 28 0.75 -1.49 -3.12
N GLY A 29 1.03 -0.37 -3.78
CA GLY A 29 1.15 0.96 -3.18
C GLY A 29 -0.17 1.74 -3.18
N PRO A 30 -0.25 2.91 -2.51
CA PRO A 30 -1.51 3.63 -2.30
C PRO A 30 -2.19 4.11 -3.59
N ARG A 31 -1.44 4.34 -4.68
CA ARG A 31 -2.02 4.68 -6.00
C ARG A 31 -2.95 3.60 -6.54
N ALA A 32 -2.70 2.33 -6.21
CA ALA A 32 -3.54 1.22 -6.64
C ALA A 32 -4.98 1.35 -6.11
N GLU A 33 -5.15 1.92 -4.91
CA GLU A 33 -6.47 2.15 -4.32
C GLU A 33 -7.27 3.18 -5.13
N LEU A 34 -6.65 4.29 -5.52
CA LEU A 34 -7.29 5.31 -6.34
C LEU A 34 -7.65 4.77 -7.73
N VAL A 35 -6.74 4.03 -8.37
CA VAL A 35 -6.99 3.40 -9.68
C VAL A 35 -8.17 2.43 -9.60
N TYR A 36 -8.22 1.62 -8.54
CA TYR A 36 -9.34 0.71 -8.28
C TYR A 36 -10.66 1.47 -8.19
N TRP A 37 -10.75 2.48 -7.33
CA TRP A 37 -12.00 3.22 -7.14
C TRP A 37 -12.44 4.01 -8.38
N ARG A 38 -11.48 4.52 -9.18
CA ARG A 38 -11.79 5.11 -10.48
C ARG A 38 -12.39 4.09 -11.45
N HIS A 39 -11.84 2.88 -11.49
CA HIS A 39 -12.39 1.81 -12.32
C HIS A 39 -13.80 1.42 -11.87
N VAL A 40 -14.00 1.21 -10.56
CA VAL A 40 -15.32 0.90 -9.98
C VAL A 40 -16.34 1.99 -10.31
N LEU A 41 -15.96 3.26 -10.15
CA LEU A 41 -16.81 4.40 -10.49
C LEU A 41 -17.19 4.40 -11.97
N ALA A 42 -16.23 4.17 -12.87
CA ALA A 42 -16.48 4.12 -14.31
C ALA A 42 -17.47 3.01 -14.68
N CYS A 43 -17.34 1.82 -14.08
CA CYS A 43 -18.27 0.70 -14.29
C CYS A 43 -19.68 1.04 -13.83
N TYR A 44 -19.84 1.62 -12.63
CA TYR A 44 -21.16 2.00 -12.13
C TYR A 44 -21.78 3.17 -12.91
N MET A 45 -21.00 4.17 -13.29
CA MET A 45 -21.48 5.27 -14.14
C MET A 45 -21.99 4.75 -15.48
N ALA A 46 -21.30 3.80 -16.11
CA ALA A 46 -21.75 3.19 -17.36
C ALA A 46 -23.11 2.49 -17.20
N ILE A 47 -23.33 1.77 -16.09
CA ILE A 47 -24.62 1.15 -15.80
C ILE A 47 -25.71 2.18 -15.54
N VAL A 48 -25.41 3.20 -14.73
CA VAL A 48 -26.38 4.27 -14.44
C VAL A 48 -26.83 4.95 -15.74
N GLU A 49 -25.92 5.19 -16.68
CA GLU A 49 -26.29 5.73 -17.99
C GLU A 49 -27.10 4.74 -18.84
N GLN A 50 -26.81 3.44 -18.76
CA GLN A 50 -27.62 2.39 -19.40
C GLN A 50 -29.04 2.34 -18.82
N ILE A 51 -29.20 2.41 -17.49
CA ILE A 51 -30.50 2.44 -16.81
C ILE A 51 -31.31 3.65 -17.25
N LYS A 52 -30.66 4.81 -17.38
CA LYS A 52 -31.30 6.05 -17.84
C LYS A 52 -31.64 6.04 -19.34
N ALA A 53 -31.13 5.10 -20.13
CA ALA A 53 -31.33 5.07 -21.57
C ALA A 53 -32.83 4.94 -21.93
N PRO A 54 -33.29 5.55 -23.04
CA PRO A 54 -34.71 5.55 -23.43
C PRO A 54 -35.31 4.14 -23.54
N LYS A 55 -34.53 3.17 -24.03
CA LYS A 55 -34.96 1.77 -24.15
C LYS A 55 -35.27 1.12 -22.79
N CYS A 56 -34.40 1.34 -21.80
CA CYS A 56 -34.61 0.83 -20.44
C CYS A 56 -35.81 1.51 -19.78
N ARG A 57 -35.96 2.84 -19.94
CA ARG A 57 -37.15 3.56 -19.43
C ARG A 57 -38.45 3.03 -20.02
N LEU A 58 -38.50 2.77 -21.32
CA LEU A 58 -39.68 2.19 -21.99
C LEU A 58 -40.02 0.81 -21.39
N TYR A 59 -39.01 -0.03 -21.17
CA TYR A 59 -39.21 -1.36 -20.57
C TYR A 59 -39.77 -1.26 -19.14
N VAL A 60 -39.25 -0.34 -18.33
CA VAL A 60 -39.76 -0.07 -16.97
C VAL A 60 -41.21 0.45 -17.01
N GLN A 61 -41.55 1.32 -17.97
CA GLN A 61 -42.93 1.79 -18.16
C GLN A 61 -43.87 0.64 -18.52
N LEU A 62 -43.46 -0.26 -19.42
CA LEU A 62 -44.24 -1.45 -19.78
C LEU A 62 -44.44 -2.39 -18.58
N LEU A 63 -43.39 -2.63 -17.80
CA LEU A 63 -43.49 -3.42 -16.56
C LEU A 63 -44.45 -2.77 -15.54
N THR A 64 -44.47 -1.44 -15.49
CA THR A 64 -45.38 -0.67 -14.63
C THR A 64 -46.83 -0.81 -15.08
N LEU A 65 -47.10 -0.65 -16.38
CA LEU A 65 -48.43 -0.82 -16.97
C LEU A 65 -48.95 -2.26 -16.82
N ALA A 66 -48.05 -3.24 -16.89
CA ALA A 66 -48.37 -4.65 -16.71
C ALA A 66 -48.52 -5.07 -15.23
N HIS A 67 -48.33 -4.14 -14.27
CA HIS A 67 -48.30 -4.44 -12.82
C HIS A 67 -47.38 -5.62 -12.47
N SER A 68 -46.23 -5.71 -13.15
CA SER A 68 -45.31 -6.84 -13.00
C SER A 68 -44.65 -6.84 -11.63
N LYS A 69 -44.55 -8.04 -11.04
CA LYS A 69 -43.80 -8.26 -9.78
C LYS A 69 -42.31 -7.91 -9.91
N LEU A 70 -41.77 -7.94 -11.13
CA LEU A 70 -40.37 -7.61 -11.44
C LEU A 70 -40.03 -6.12 -11.22
N LEU A 71 -41.06 -5.25 -11.13
CA LEU A 71 -40.84 -3.82 -10.93
C LEU A 71 -40.15 -3.54 -9.58
N LYS A 72 -40.51 -4.30 -8.54
CA LYS A 72 -39.91 -4.16 -7.21
C LYS A 72 -38.44 -4.55 -7.22
N ASP A 73 -38.12 -5.71 -7.79
CA ASP A 73 -36.75 -6.20 -7.91
C ASP A 73 -35.89 -5.22 -8.75
N TRP A 74 -36.47 -4.62 -9.79
CA TRP A 74 -35.79 -3.61 -10.59
C TRP A 74 -35.49 -2.33 -9.80
N GLN A 75 -36.47 -1.81 -9.06
CA GLN A 75 -36.29 -0.61 -8.23
C GLN A 75 -35.22 -0.83 -7.15
N GLU A 76 -35.20 -2.01 -6.53
CA GLU A 76 -34.17 -2.38 -5.57
C GLU A 76 -32.78 -2.45 -6.22
N LEU A 77 -32.67 -3.02 -7.42
CA LEU A 77 -31.42 -3.09 -8.17
C LEU A 77 -30.91 -1.70 -8.58
N ASP A 78 -31.78 -0.85 -9.13
CA ASP A 78 -31.46 0.52 -9.52
C ASP A 78 -30.98 1.35 -8.32
N GLN A 79 -31.68 1.24 -7.19
CA GLN A 79 -31.26 1.91 -5.96
C GLN A 79 -29.89 1.42 -5.47
N ARG A 80 -29.63 0.11 -5.52
CA ARG A 80 -28.32 -0.46 -5.14
C ARG A 80 -27.20 0.04 -6.03
N VAL A 81 -27.40 0.07 -7.35
CA VAL A 81 -26.42 0.58 -8.33
C VAL A 81 -26.17 2.07 -8.09
N THR A 82 -27.22 2.86 -7.92
CA THR A 82 -27.11 4.30 -7.66
C THR A 82 -26.36 4.59 -6.36
N ASN A 83 -26.65 3.84 -5.29
CA ASN A 83 -25.93 3.96 -4.03
C ASN A 83 -24.45 3.59 -4.16
N ALA A 84 -24.14 2.48 -4.85
CA ALA A 84 -22.76 2.05 -5.09
C ALA A 84 -21.97 3.04 -5.97
N CYS A 85 -22.64 3.67 -6.94
CA CYS A 85 -22.06 4.73 -7.76
C CYS A 85 -21.69 5.96 -6.90
N ASN A 86 -22.60 6.38 -6.01
CA ASN A 86 -22.36 7.51 -5.11
C ASN A 86 -21.23 7.21 -4.10
N GLU A 87 -21.16 5.97 -3.61
CA GLU A 87 -20.07 5.49 -2.75
C GLU A 87 -18.73 5.60 -3.48
N ALA A 88 -18.65 5.08 -4.70
CA ALA A 88 -17.43 5.10 -5.49
C ALA A 88 -16.99 6.53 -5.83
N ASP A 89 -17.93 7.43 -6.16
CA ASP A 89 -17.63 8.83 -6.46
C ASP A 89 -17.04 9.58 -5.25
N ASP A 90 -17.64 9.41 -4.06
CA ASP A 90 -17.12 9.99 -2.82
C ASP A 90 -15.72 9.45 -2.49
N ASN A 91 -15.53 8.13 -2.59
CA ASN A 91 -14.25 7.50 -2.32
C ASN A 91 -13.15 7.99 -3.28
N VAL A 92 -13.46 8.16 -4.58
CA VAL A 92 -12.52 8.74 -5.55
C VAL A 92 -12.12 10.16 -5.15
N LYS A 93 -13.05 11.01 -4.69
CA LYS A 93 -12.75 12.39 -4.28
C LYS A 93 -11.74 12.43 -3.12
N TYR A 94 -11.96 11.63 -2.07
CA TYR A 94 -11.05 11.58 -0.92
C TYR A 94 -9.69 10.99 -1.28
N LEU A 95 -9.65 9.89 -2.05
CA LEU A 95 -8.40 9.26 -2.46
C LEU A 95 -7.60 10.13 -3.44
N TYR A 96 -8.28 10.88 -4.30
CA TYR A 96 -7.63 11.85 -5.18
C TYR A 96 -7.01 13.00 -4.38
N ALA A 97 -7.70 13.52 -3.37
CA ALA A 97 -7.15 14.54 -2.46
C ALA A 97 -5.93 14.03 -1.66
N LEU A 98 -5.87 12.73 -1.38
CA LEU A 98 -4.74 12.07 -0.72
C LEU A 98 -3.54 11.84 -1.66
N GLU A 99 -3.77 11.67 -2.97
CA GLU A 99 -2.74 11.31 -3.96
C GLU A 99 -1.52 12.24 -3.91
N ARG A 100 -1.74 13.55 -3.77
CA ARG A 100 -0.66 14.55 -3.65
C ARG A 100 0.28 14.29 -2.46
N TYR A 101 -0.23 13.76 -1.35
CA TYR A 101 0.57 13.44 -0.17
C TYR A 101 1.26 12.07 -0.28
N CYS A 102 0.74 11.19 -1.15
CA CYS A 102 1.39 9.95 -1.51
C CYS A 102 2.49 10.16 -2.56
N TYR A 103 2.48 11.26 -3.32
CA TYR A 103 3.46 11.53 -4.39
C TYR A 103 4.93 11.44 -3.94
N PRO A 104 5.34 12.00 -2.78
CA PRO A 104 6.72 11.87 -2.30
C PRO A 104 7.14 10.42 -2.03
N LEU A 105 6.21 9.51 -1.72
CA LEU A 105 6.53 8.09 -1.48
C LEU A 105 7.05 7.37 -2.74
N TYR A 106 6.81 7.95 -3.93
CA TYR A 106 7.19 7.38 -5.21
C TYR A 106 8.39 8.08 -5.85
N HIS A 107 8.67 9.33 -5.49
CA HIS A 107 9.64 10.18 -6.21
C HIS A 107 10.70 10.80 -5.31
N ALA A 108 10.51 10.74 -3.99
CA ALA A 108 11.45 11.31 -3.04
C ALA A 108 12.31 10.21 -2.41
N ASP A 109 13.58 10.53 -2.19
CA ASP A 109 14.48 9.64 -1.48
C ASP A 109 14.05 9.50 -0.01
N PRO A 110 14.34 8.34 0.62
CA PRO A 110 14.10 8.12 2.05
C PRO A 110 14.70 9.22 2.96
N THR A 111 15.72 9.95 2.50
CA THR A 111 16.36 11.07 3.21
C THR A 111 15.40 12.22 3.51
N VAL A 112 14.49 12.53 2.59
CA VAL A 112 13.53 13.65 2.70
C VAL A 112 12.09 13.16 2.88
N MET A 113 11.80 11.89 2.54
CA MET A 113 10.47 11.30 2.66
C MET A 113 9.85 11.48 4.06
N GLY A 114 10.67 11.39 5.12
CA GLY A 114 10.23 11.56 6.50
C GLY A 114 9.55 12.90 6.79
N MET A 115 9.94 13.98 6.09
CA MET A 115 9.35 15.31 6.26
C MET A 115 7.91 15.39 5.77
N HIS A 116 7.49 14.50 4.88
CA HIS A 116 6.14 14.49 4.29
C HIS A 116 5.15 13.62 5.06
N LEU A 117 5.64 12.71 5.92
CA LEU A 117 4.81 11.77 6.68
C LEU A 117 3.80 12.43 7.64
N PRO A 118 4.13 13.52 8.36
CA PRO A 118 3.15 14.19 9.22
C PRO A 118 1.92 14.67 8.44
N ALA A 119 2.14 15.30 7.28
CA ALA A 119 1.05 15.81 6.44
C ALA A 119 0.23 14.67 5.82
N LEU A 120 0.89 13.59 5.39
CA LEU A 120 0.22 12.40 4.87
C LEU A 120 -0.71 11.78 5.92
N LEU A 121 -0.19 11.48 7.12
CA LEU A 121 -0.98 10.81 8.16
C LEU A 121 -2.06 11.71 8.77
N TYR A 122 -1.82 13.02 8.83
CA TYR A 122 -2.88 13.97 9.12
C TYR A 122 -4.00 13.90 8.09
N THR A 123 -3.66 13.82 6.79
CA THR A 123 -4.67 13.73 5.73
C THR A 123 -5.44 12.41 5.80
N VAL A 124 -4.77 11.29 6.05
CA VAL A 124 -5.44 9.98 6.29
C VAL A 124 -6.43 10.09 7.46
N ARG A 125 -6.06 10.79 8.55
CA ARG A 125 -6.97 11.08 9.65
C ARG A 125 -8.18 11.91 9.22
N MET A 126 -7.97 12.94 8.42
CA MET A 126 -9.08 13.76 7.92
C MET A 126 -10.01 12.97 7.01
N VAL A 127 -9.48 12.08 6.16
CA VAL A 127 -10.30 11.15 5.36
C VAL A 127 -11.14 10.26 6.27
N TYR A 128 -10.54 9.67 7.31
CA TYR A 128 -11.28 8.84 8.28
C TYR A 128 -12.39 9.63 9.01
N ALA A 129 -12.12 10.87 9.40
CA ALA A 129 -13.07 11.69 10.14
C ALA A 129 -14.20 12.28 9.28
N SER A 130 -13.94 12.56 8.01
CA SER A 130 -14.86 13.32 7.16
C SER A 130 -15.51 12.51 6.05
N SER A 131 -14.90 11.40 5.61
CA SER A 131 -15.50 10.58 4.55
C SER A 131 -16.75 9.88 5.03
N ARG A 132 -17.76 9.79 4.16
CA ARG A 132 -18.99 9.08 4.46
C ARG A 132 -18.87 7.58 4.24
N PHE A 133 -18.05 7.19 3.26
CA PHE A 133 -17.96 5.82 2.76
C PHE A 133 -16.56 5.20 2.89
N TYR A 134 -15.52 6.02 3.07
CA TYR A 134 -14.13 5.60 3.27
C TYR A 134 -13.65 5.75 4.73
N ASN A 135 -14.58 5.78 5.68
CA ASN A 135 -14.31 5.98 7.11
C ASN A 135 -14.31 4.69 7.93
N SER A 136 -14.15 3.52 7.32
CA SER A 136 -14.04 2.27 8.07
C SER A 136 -12.58 1.98 8.45
N THR A 137 -12.40 1.35 9.62
CA THR A 137 -11.09 0.90 10.10
C THR A 137 -10.39 -0.01 9.08
N GLU A 138 -11.15 -0.88 8.41
CA GLU A 138 -10.62 -1.78 7.38
C GLU A 138 -10.04 -1.02 6.18
N ARG A 139 -10.77 -0.02 5.65
CA ARG A 139 -10.33 0.78 4.49
C ARG A 139 -9.08 1.58 4.81
N ILE A 140 -9.07 2.24 5.98
CA ILE A 140 -7.91 3.01 6.44
C ILE A 140 -6.70 2.09 6.69
N THR A 141 -6.91 0.93 7.31
CA THR A 141 -5.85 -0.05 7.54
C THR A 141 -5.27 -0.55 6.22
N SER A 142 -6.11 -0.91 5.24
CA SER A 142 -5.66 -1.34 3.91
C SER A 142 -4.83 -0.26 3.21
N LEU A 143 -5.28 1.00 3.26
CA LEU A 143 -4.54 2.14 2.72
C LEU A 143 -3.17 2.32 3.40
N LEU A 144 -3.10 2.22 4.73
CA LEU A 144 -1.86 2.34 5.48
C LEU A 144 -0.88 1.20 5.18
N VAL A 145 -1.37 -0.03 5.00
CA VAL A 145 -0.54 -1.15 4.53
C VAL A 145 0.08 -0.84 3.18
N LYS A 146 -0.69 -0.27 2.25
CA LYS A 146 -0.21 0.14 0.93
C LYS A 146 0.84 1.26 1.03
N VAL A 147 0.64 2.24 1.91
CA VAL A 147 1.64 3.27 2.22
C VAL A 147 2.93 2.62 2.73
N THR A 148 2.84 1.70 3.69
CA THR A 148 4.00 0.97 4.23
C THR A 148 4.73 0.18 3.14
N ASN A 149 4.00 -0.54 2.27
CA ASN A 149 4.58 -1.27 1.15
C ASN A 149 5.41 -0.36 0.25
N GLN A 150 4.86 0.81 -0.10
CA GLN A 150 5.54 1.76 -0.96
C GLN A 150 6.81 2.35 -0.30
N MET A 151 6.77 2.61 1.01
CA MET A 151 7.94 3.06 1.77
C MET A 151 9.05 2.01 1.81
N VAL A 152 8.69 0.74 1.99
CA VAL A 152 9.66 -0.37 1.92
C VAL A 152 10.26 -0.48 0.53
N ALA A 153 9.45 -0.34 -0.53
CA ALA A 153 9.94 -0.34 -1.90
C ALA A 153 10.93 0.82 -2.15
N ALA A 154 10.61 2.03 -1.69
CA ALA A 154 11.51 3.18 -1.79
C ALA A 154 12.82 2.98 -1.01
N CYS A 155 12.76 2.39 0.19
CA CYS A 155 13.97 2.05 0.95
C CYS A 155 14.85 1.04 0.23
N ARG A 156 14.25 0.03 -0.41
CA ARG A 156 14.99 -0.98 -1.19
C ARG A 156 15.67 -0.35 -2.39
N ALA A 157 14.92 0.40 -3.18
CA ALA A 157 15.41 1.14 -4.33
C ALA A 157 16.55 2.11 -3.95
N TYR A 158 16.47 2.73 -2.79
CA TYR A 158 17.53 3.59 -2.27
C TYR A 158 18.81 2.82 -1.90
N LEU A 159 18.67 1.62 -1.32
CA LEU A 159 19.79 0.77 -0.91
C LEU A 159 20.54 0.17 -2.12
N ASP A 160 19.83 -0.25 -3.17
CA ASP A 160 20.40 -0.85 -4.39
C ASP A 160 20.57 0.12 -5.57
N GLU A 161 20.34 1.41 -5.33
CA GLU A 161 20.43 2.47 -6.34
C GLU A 161 19.55 2.20 -7.56
N ASN A 162 18.29 1.82 -7.32
CA ASN A 162 17.32 1.41 -8.33
C ASN A 162 17.81 0.20 -9.14
N GLY A 163 18.48 -0.73 -8.47
CA GLY A 163 19.09 -1.91 -9.08
C GLY A 163 20.37 -1.65 -9.88
N ALA A 164 20.91 -0.43 -9.88
CA ALA A 164 22.14 -0.12 -10.59
C ALA A 164 23.38 -0.75 -9.93
N ARG A 165 23.40 -0.85 -8.60
CA ARG A 165 24.51 -1.46 -7.84
C ARG A 165 23.99 -2.19 -6.63
N SER A 166 24.40 -3.45 -6.47
CA SER A 166 24.08 -4.22 -5.27
C SER A 166 24.65 -3.56 -4.01
N VAL A 167 24.08 -3.88 -2.85
CA VAL A 167 24.60 -3.41 -1.55
C VAL A 167 26.04 -3.90 -1.27
N TRP A 168 26.52 -4.89 -2.01
CA TRP A 168 27.85 -5.47 -1.86
C TRP A 168 28.90 -4.79 -2.76
N GLU A 169 28.47 -4.27 -3.90
CA GLU A 169 29.32 -3.55 -4.87
C GLU A 169 29.62 -2.11 -4.44
N GLN A 170 28.79 -1.56 -3.55
CA GLN A 170 28.93 -0.21 -3.02
C GLN A 170 29.96 -0.13 -1.89
N ARG A 171 30.47 1.08 -1.62
CA ARG A 171 31.35 1.29 -0.46
C ARG A 171 30.56 1.00 0.83
N LYS A 172 31.13 0.14 1.68
CA LYS A 172 30.50 -0.32 2.92
C LYS A 172 29.99 0.83 3.81
N ARG A 173 30.74 1.95 3.88
CA ARG A 173 30.36 3.15 4.65
C ARG A 173 29.11 3.84 4.08
N ASP A 174 29.00 3.91 2.77
CA ASP A 174 27.87 4.54 2.08
C ASP A 174 26.59 3.72 2.31
N VAL A 175 26.68 2.39 2.21
CA VAL A 175 25.57 1.47 2.49
C VAL A 175 25.13 1.56 3.96
N LEU A 176 26.08 1.65 4.90
CA LEU A 176 25.74 1.85 6.32
C LEU A 176 24.98 3.16 6.55
N HIS A 177 25.40 4.25 5.92
CA HIS A 177 24.68 5.52 5.98
C HIS A 177 23.27 5.39 5.39
N LYS A 178 23.13 4.74 4.23
CA LYS A 178 21.82 4.49 3.61
C LYS A 178 20.89 3.66 4.51
N ILE A 179 21.42 2.63 5.17
CA ILE A 179 20.66 1.83 6.15
C ILE A 179 20.17 2.72 7.30
N ASP A 180 21.02 3.61 7.83
CA ASP A 180 20.65 4.48 8.95
C ASP A 180 19.51 5.45 8.55
N VAL A 181 19.54 5.97 7.32
CA VAL A 181 18.43 6.75 6.74
C VAL A 181 17.13 5.94 6.72
N CYS A 182 17.15 4.69 6.23
CA CYS A 182 15.96 3.82 6.20
C CYS A 182 15.43 3.49 7.61
N LEU A 183 16.32 3.28 8.58
CA LEU A 183 15.95 3.05 9.99
C LEU A 183 15.30 4.29 10.61
N ASN A 184 15.84 5.47 10.31
CA ASN A 184 15.27 6.73 10.78
C ASN A 184 13.89 6.98 10.14
N LEU A 185 13.72 6.70 8.84
CA LEU A 185 12.43 6.80 8.17
C LEU A 185 11.36 5.91 8.83
N HIS A 186 11.71 4.65 9.14
CA HIS A 186 10.82 3.75 9.88
C HIS A 186 10.42 4.36 11.24
N LYS A 187 11.38 4.88 12.01
CA LYS A 187 11.12 5.52 13.30
C LYS A 187 10.16 6.71 13.16
N THR A 188 10.45 7.63 12.24
CA THR A 188 9.59 8.80 11.98
C THR A 188 8.17 8.38 11.59
N TYR A 189 8.04 7.34 10.76
CA TYR A 189 6.74 6.81 10.37
C TYR A 189 5.94 6.26 11.54
N SER A 190 6.55 5.40 12.37
CA SER A 190 5.91 4.85 13.58
C SER A 190 5.46 5.96 14.54
N GLU A 191 6.30 6.98 14.77
CA GLU A 191 5.94 8.11 15.63
C GLU A 191 4.77 8.94 15.08
N CYS A 192 4.76 9.21 13.77
CA CYS A 192 3.67 9.94 13.13
C CYS A 192 2.36 9.14 13.14
N PHE A 193 2.45 7.83 12.93
CA PHE A 193 1.30 6.93 12.98
C PHE A 193 0.68 6.87 14.37
N GLU A 194 1.50 6.72 15.41
CA GLU A 194 1.01 6.72 16.78
C GLU A 194 0.32 8.02 17.16
N LYS A 195 0.83 9.17 16.69
CA LYS A 195 0.16 10.47 16.86
C LYS A 195 -1.19 10.51 16.14
N ALA A 196 -1.24 10.05 14.89
CA ALA A 196 -2.48 10.01 14.11
C ALA A 196 -3.52 9.06 14.74
N ARG A 197 -3.10 7.86 15.15
CA ARG A 197 -3.92 6.84 15.80
C ARG A 197 -4.54 7.34 17.11
N ARG A 198 -3.76 7.99 17.98
CA ARG A 198 -4.28 8.60 19.22
C ARG A 198 -5.32 9.68 18.91
N ALA A 199 -5.09 10.50 17.91
CA ALA A 199 -6.06 11.52 17.51
C ALA A 199 -7.34 10.91 16.91
N MET A 200 -7.24 9.80 16.18
CA MET A 200 -8.39 9.06 15.63
C MET A 200 -9.25 8.42 16.74
N LEU A 201 -8.62 7.85 17.78
CA LEU A 201 -9.32 7.32 18.95
C LEU A 201 -10.14 8.38 19.70
N ASN A 202 -9.67 9.62 19.69
CA ASN A 202 -10.34 10.75 20.35
C ASN A 202 -11.37 11.45 19.44
N THR A 203 -11.50 11.04 18.17
CA THR A 203 -12.46 11.64 17.24
C THR A 203 -13.77 10.87 17.35
N PRO A 204 -14.89 11.52 17.76
CA PRO A 204 -16.20 10.88 17.71
C PRO A 204 -16.60 10.70 16.25
N VAL A 205 -16.44 9.49 15.72
CA VAL A 205 -16.98 9.13 14.41
C VAL A 205 -18.44 8.71 14.61
N ALA A 206 -19.30 8.99 13.64
CA ALA A 206 -20.71 8.54 13.65
C ALA A 206 -20.89 6.99 13.67
N SER A 207 -19.79 6.24 13.61
CA SER A 207 -19.74 4.78 13.67
C SER A 207 -19.53 4.34 15.12
N ASP A 208 -20.42 3.48 15.63
CA ASP A 208 -20.34 2.90 16.99
C ASP A 208 -19.13 1.97 17.20
N GLN A 209 -18.32 1.71 16.18
CA GLN A 209 -17.11 0.90 16.30
C GLN A 209 -15.88 1.72 16.71
N PRO A 210 -15.15 1.31 17.77
CA PRO A 210 -13.89 1.93 18.13
C PRO A 210 -12.85 1.72 17.03
N PHE A 211 -12.02 2.73 16.80
CA PHE A 211 -10.92 2.67 15.86
C PHE A 211 -9.81 1.74 16.38
N GLU A 212 -9.78 0.49 15.93
CA GLU A 212 -8.77 -0.49 16.34
C GLU A 212 -7.95 -0.99 15.14
N ILE A 213 -6.76 -0.40 14.96
CA ILE A 213 -5.80 -0.85 13.94
C ILE A 213 -4.72 -1.72 14.59
N SER A 214 -4.55 -2.93 14.06
CA SER A 214 -3.40 -3.78 14.39
C SER A 214 -2.12 -3.21 13.78
N GLU A 215 -1.21 -2.75 14.64
CA GLU A 215 0.11 -2.26 14.24
C GLU A 215 0.89 -3.34 13.46
N MET A 216 0.75 -4.61 13.86
CA MET A 216 1.41 -5.73 13.18
C MET A 216 0.98 -5.85 11.72
N TYR A 217 -0.29 -5.57 11.41
CA TYR A 217 -0.79 -5.63 10.04
C TYR A 217 -0.24 -4.48 9.18
N VAL A 218 -0.18 -3.26 9.73
CA VAL A 218 0.33 -2.07 9.03
C VAL A 218 1.85 -2.10 8.88
N PHE A 219 2.58 -2.52 9.92
CA PHE A 219 4.04 -2.39 10.01
C PHE A 219 4.80 -3.70 9.83
N GLY A 220 4.16 -4.87 9.87
CA GLY A 220 4.84 -6.17 9.93
C GLY A 220 5.89 -6.37 8.82
N LYS A 221 5.60 -5.91 7.60
CA LYS A 221 6.56 -5.96 6.49
C LYS A 221 7.73 -5.01 6.67
N PHE A 222 7.47 -3.79 7.12
CA PHE A 222 8.54 -2.82 7.36
C PHE A 222 9.40 -3.25 8.54
N GLN A 223 8.81 -3.81 9.59
CA GLN A 223 9.54 -4.37 10.73
C GLN A 223 10.43 -5.55 10.30
N THR A 224 9.92 -6.44 9.45
CA THR A 224 10.70 -7.54 8.88
C THR A 224 11.88 -7.02 8.06
N PHE A 225 11.63 -6.01 7.20
CA PHE A 225 12.68 -5.34 6.43
C PHE A 225 13.72 -4.68 7.35
N ARG A 226 13.28 -3.97 8.39
CA ARG A 226 14.12 -3.33 9.42
C ARG A 226 15.09 -4.33 10.05
N ILE A 227 14.59 -5.49 10.49
CA ILE A 227 15.41 -6.55 11.09
C ILE A 227 16.46 -7.06 10.09
N ARG A 228 16.10 -7.23 8.82
CA ARG A 228 17.03 -7.69 7.78
C ARG A 228 18.15 -6.67 7.51
N ILE A 229 17.82 -5.39 7.35
CA ILE A 229 18.83 -4.35 7.09
C ILE A 229 19.72 -4.09 8.33
N MET A 230 19.21 -4.29 9.55
CA MET A 230 20.04 -4.25 10.77
C MET A 230 21.09 -5.39 10.78
N LYS A 231 20.69 -6.61 10.38
CA LYS A 231 21.63 -7.73 10.24
C LYS A 231 22.68 -7.45 9.16
N LEU A 232 22.29 -6.84 8.04
CA LEU A 232 23.20 -6.39 6.99
C LEU A 232 24.20 -5.36 7.53
N ALA A 233 23.72 -4.33 8.23
CA ALA A 233 24.59 -3.32 8.84
C ALA A 233 25.60 -3.94 9.82
N HIS A 234 25.18 -4.91 10.63
CA HIS A 234 26.07 -5.63 11.53
C HIS A 234 27.19 -6.36 10.77
N ALA A 235 26.85 -7.07 9.69
CA ALA A 235 27.83 -7.75 8.84
C ALA A 235 28.82 -6.77 8.18
N LEU A 236 28.34 -5.64 7.67
CA LEU A 236 29.19 -4.60 7.06
C LEU A 236 30.12 -3.94 8.08
N LYS A 237 29.66 -3.72 9.32
CA LYS A 237 30.49 -3.20 10.43
C LYS A 237 31.60 -4.18 10.80
N ILE A 238 31.31 -5.48 10.87
CA ILE A 238 32.31 -6.53 11.08
C ILE A 238 33.35 -6.50 9.95
N ALA A 239 32.90 -6.46 8.69
CA ALA A 239 33.80 -6.43 7.54
C ALA A 239 34.72 -5.19 7.53
N LEU A 240 34.19 -4.02 7.93
CA LEU A 240 35.02 -2.81 8.10
C LEU A 240 36.03 -2.96 9.24
N LYS A 241 35.61 -3.49 10.40
CA LYS A 241 36.50 -3.68 11.56
C LYS A 241 37.70 -4.56 11.22
N TYR A 242 37.49 -5.63 10.45
CA TYR A 242 38.54 -6.58 10.10
C TYR A 242 39.30 -6.25 8.80
N SER A 243 38.93 -5.18 8.08
CA SER A 243 39.69 -4.73 6.90
C SER A 243 41.13 -4.33 7.22
N ILE A 244 41.41 -3.94 8.48
CA ILE A 244 42.76 -3.60 8.97
C ILE A 244 43.71 -4.80 8.92
N LEU A 245 43.19 -6.03 8.96
CA LEU A 245 44.00 -7.25 8.86
C LEU A 245 44.73 -7.36 7.52
N GLU A 246 44.15 -6.84 6.43
CA GLU A 246 44.80 -6.87 5.11
C GLU A 246 46.01 -5.92 5.02
N SER A 247 46.13 -4.95 5.92
CA SER A 247 47.21 -3.95 5.96
C SER A 247 48.16 -4.14 7.14
N SER A 248 48.03 -5.23 7.90
CA SER A 248 48.80 -5.44 9.12
C SER A 248 50.15 -6.08 8.81
N CYS A 249 51.24 -5.51 9.34
CA CYS A 249 52.60 -6.05 9.17
C CYS A 249 52.96 -7.12 10.22
N ILE A 250 51.98 -7.69 10.93
CA ILE A 250 52.22 -8.68 11.97
C ILE A 250 52.54 -10.03 11.31
N GLU A 251 53.67 -10.62 11.67
CA GLU A 251 54.11 -11.90 11.11
C GLU A 251 53.08 -13.01 11.37
N GLY A 252 52.70 -13.75 10.31
CA GLY A 252 51.71 -14.84 10.37
C GLY A 252 50.24 -14.40 10.30
N ILE A 253 49.94 -13.09 10.27
CA ILE A 253 48.55 -12.60 10.21
C ILE A 253 47.90 -12.78 8.84
N ASP A 254 48.70 -12.93 7.78
CA ASP A 254 48.26 -13.08 6.40
C ASP A 254 47.32 -14.27 6.20
N ALA A 255 47.61 -15.40 6.85
CA ALA A 255 46.77 -16.60 6.78
C ALA A 255 45.36 -16.34 7.37
N HIS A 256 45.28 -15.56 8.45
CA HIS A 256 44.01 -15.18 9.07
C HIS A 256 43.25 -14.14 8.25
N ALA A 257 43.95 -13.16 7.67
CA ALA A 257 43.37 -12.18 6.75
C ALA A 257 42.76 -12.86 5.52
N HIS A 258 43.49 -13.82 4.94
CA HIS A 258 43.02 -14.60 3.79
C HIS A 258 41.77 -15.42 4.13
N ARG A 259 41.77 -16.14 5.25
CA ARG A 259 40.62 -16.94 5.71
C ARG A 259 39.39 -16.07 5.97
N PHE A 260 39.58 -14.88 6.54
CA PHE A 260 38.47 -13.93 6.74
C PHE A 260 37.90 -13.46 5.40
N LYS A 261 38.76 -13.16 4.41
CA LYS A 261 38.35 -12.76 3.07
C LYS A 261 37.57 -13.85 2.34
N GLU A 262 38.01 -15.10 2.45
CA GLU A 262 37.29 -16.25 1.91
C GLU A 262 35.90 -16.39 2.56
N LEU A 263 35.82 -16.34 3.89
CA LEU A 263 34.54 -16.41 4.61
C LEU A 263 33.60 -15.26 4.23
N TYR A 264 34.12 -14.04 4.13
CA TYR A 264 33.33 -12.88 3.71
C TYR A 264 32.81 -13.05 2.28
N THR A 265 33.67 -13.52 1.36
CA THR A 265 33.30 -13.77 -0.03
C THR A 265 32.26 -14.89 -0.14
N GLN A 266 32.41 -15.99 0.61
CA GLN A 266 31.40 -17.05 0.69
C GLN A 266 30.06 -16.54 1.22
N VAL A 267 30.06 -15.68 2.24
CA VAL A 267 28.84 -15.05 2.75
C VAL A 267 28.20 -14.12 1.72
N MET A 268 29.00 -13.41 0.92
CA MET A 268 28.50 -12.58 -0.18
C MET A 268 27.84 -13.46 -1.25
N PHE A 269 28.52 -14.49 -1.75
CA PHE A 269 27.99 -15.39 -2.79
C PHE A 269 26.78 -16.21 -2.33
N MET A 270 26.80 -16.77 -1.12
CA MET A 270 25.64 -17.50 -0.57
C MET A 270 24.42 -16.61 -0.42
N LYS A 271 24.62 -15.29 -0.22
CA LYS A 271 23.56 -14.30 -0.14
C LYS A 271 23.17 -13.76 -1.50
N GLU A 272 24.05 -13.53 -2.46
CA GLU A 272 23.62 -13.14 -3.82
C GLU A 272 22.76 -14.22 -4.49
N VAL A 273 23.04 -15.50 -4.23
CA VAL A 273 22.26 -16.63 -4.76
C VAL A 273 20.93 -16.85 -4.01
N LYS A 274 20.79 -16.41 -2.74
CA LYS A 274 19.54 -16.52 -1.95
C LYS A 274 18.74 -15.22 -1.84
N ASP A 275 19.39 -14.07 -1.92
CA ASP A 275 18.89 -12.70 -1.66
C ASP A 275 18.71 -11.88 -2.96
N PHE A 276 18.83 -12.48 -4.16
CA PHE A 276 18.08 -11.95 -5.31
C PHE A 276 16.58 -11.87 -4.99
N CYS A 277 16.14 -12.69 -4.02
CA CYS A 277 14.99 -12.41 -3.18
C CYS A 277 15.36 -11.48 -2.00
N LEU A 278 15.42 -10.18 -2.28
CA LEU A 278 14.67 -9.21 -1.47
C LEU A 278 13.17 -9.55 -1.56
N CYS A 279 12.76 -10.77 -1.23
CA CYS A 279 11.39 -11.17 -0.97
C CYS A 279 11.16 -10.88 0.52
#